data_AF-A0A1J5GZU3-F1
#
_entry.id   AF-A0A1J5GZU3-F1
#
_cell.length_a   1.000
_cell.length_b   1.000
_cell.length_c   1.000
_cell.angle_alpha   90.00
_cell.angle_beta   90.00
_cell.angle_gamma   90.00
#
_symmetry.space_group_name_H-M   'P 1'
#
loop_
_entity.id
_entity.type
_entity.pdbx_description
1 polymer ?
#
loop_
_entity_poly.entity_id
_entity_poly.type
_entity_poly.pdbx_seq_one_letter_code
_entity_poly.pdbx_strand_id
1 'polypeptide(L)' 'MNQNFGIDMEDDLLPEYDFTQMTVVARGQGRKKSAVTVTLDPDVAKLFPNSGSVNEGLRLLMRLIN' A
#
# COMPACT_ATOMS: atom_id res chain seq x y z
N MET A 1 -22.80 41.33 -21.70
CA MET A 1 -23.12 40.85 -20.35
C MET A 1 -22.02 39.87 -19.97
N ASN A 2 -21.11 40.26 -19.06
CA ASN A 2 -19.98 39.42 -18.67
C ASN A 2 -20.40 38.61 -17.45
N GLN A 3 -20.88 37.38 -17.66
CA GLN A 3 -21.29 36.51 -16.57
C GLN A 3 -20.03 35.96 -15.90
N ASN A 4 -19.71 36.53 -14.74
CA ASN A 4 -18.67 36.04 -13.86
C ASN A 4 -19.24 34.79 -13.17
N PHE A 5 -19.01 33.60 -13.75
CA PHE A 5 -19.36 32.33 -13.13
C PHE A 5 -18.41 32.09 -11.95
N GLY A 6 -18.73 32.69 -10.80
CA GLY A 6 -18.24 32.22 -9.51
C GLY A 6 -18.83 30.85 -9.28
N ILE A 7 -18.11 29.81 -9.69
CA ILE A 7 -18.49 28.43 -9.36
C ILE A 7 -18.13 28.25 -7.88
N ASP A 8 -19.12 28.47 -7.02
CA ASP A 8 -19.09 27.99 -5.63
C ASP A 8 -19.15 26.46 -5.68
N MET A 9 -17.99 25.82 -5.85
CA MET A 9 -17.84 24.36 -6.04
C MET A 9 -18.37 23.51 -4.87
N GLU A 10 -18.74 24.14 -3.76
CA GLU A 10 -19.27 23.47 -2.57
C GLU A 10 -20.78 23.21 -2.62
N ASP A 11 -21.56 23.96 -3.41
CA ASP A 11 -23.04 23.87 -3.39
C ASP A 11 -23.61 22.84 -4.40
N ASP A 12 -22.83 22.46 -5.42
CA ASP A 12 -23.25 21.54 -6.49
C ASP A 12 -22.89 20.06 -6.23
N LEU A 13 -22.13 19.75 -5.17
CA LEU A 13 -21.72 18.37 -4.85
C LEU A 13 -22.78 17.66 -4.01
N LEU A 14 -23.23 16.48 -4.46
CA LEU A 14 -24.09 15.61 -3.65
C LEU A 14 -23.31 15.08 -2.43
N PRO A 15 -23.98 14.83 -1.29
CA PRO A 15 -23.33 14.36 -0.05
C PRO A 15 -22.50 13.09 -0.20
N GLU A 16 -22.83 12.21 -1.14
CA GLU A 16 -22.09 10.98 -1.42
C GLU A 16 -20.72 11.22 -2.05
N TYR A 17 -20.46 12.42 -2.58
CA TYR A 17 -19.20 12.83 -3.20
C TYR A 17 -18.38 13.77 -2.32
N ASP A 18 -18.54 13.70 -0.98
CA ASP A 18 -17.62 14.33 -0.04
C ASP A 18 -16.28 13.56 -0.02
N PHE A 19 -15.30 14.10 -0.73
CA PHE A 19 -13.96 13.54 -0.81
C PHE A 19 -13.00 14.06 0.26
N THR A 20 -13.43 14.94 1.18
CA THR A 20 -12.55 15.54 2.20
C THR A 20 -11.94 14.50 3.15
N GLN A 21 -12.62 13.37 3.34
CA GLN A 21 -12.17 12.26 4.19
C GLN A 21 -11.39 11.18 3.43
N MET A 22 -11.20 11.30 2.12
CA MET A 22 -10.49 10.30 1.34
C MET A 22 -8.97 10.35 1.58
N THR A 23 -8.37 9.18 1.82
CA THR A 23 -6.92 9.06 1.89
C THR A 23 -6.31 9.16 0.49
N VAL A 24 -5.51 10.20 0.23
CA VAL A 24 -4.78 10.36 -1.03
C VAL A 24 -3.64 9.34 -1.13
N VAL A 25 -3.63 8.55 -2.20
CA VAL A 25 -2.66 7.44 -2.38
C VAL A 25 -1.77 7.57 -3.62
N ALA A 26 -0.75 8.42 -3.63
CA ALA A 26 0.57 8.11 -4.22
C ALA A 26 0.69 7.51 -5.63
N ARG A 27 -0.17 7.74 -6.64
CA ARG A 27 -0.11 7.02 -7.95
C ARG A 27 0.98 7.58 -8.88
N GLY A 28 1.85 6.73 -9.46
CA GLY A 28 2.86 7.16 -10.46
C GLY A 28 4.20 6.41 -10.44
N GLN A 29 5.10 6.79 -11.36
CA GLN A 29 6.49 6.31 -11.39
C GLN A 29 7.25 6.77 -10.14
N GLY A 30 8.04 5.88 -9.53
CA GLY A 30 8.71 6.13 -8.25
C GLY A 30 8.01 5.52 -7.02
N ARG A 31 6.85 4.87 -7.20
CA ARG A 31 6.28 4.03 -6.14
C ARG A 31 7.26 2.90 -5.80
N LYS A 32 7.54 2.70 -4.51
CA LYS A 32 8.19 1.48 -4.04
C LYS A 32 7.35 0.30 -4.53
N LYS A 33 7.96 -0.64 -5.26
CA LYS A 33 7.27 -1.89 -5.64
C LYS A 33 6.70 -2.49 -4.36
N SER A 34 5.43 -2.89 -4.40
CA SER A 34 4.82 -3.62 -3.30
C SER A 34 5.74 -4.77 -2.93
N ALA A 35 6.09 -4.86 -1.65
CA ALA A 35 6.87 -5.99 -1.17
C ALA A 35 6.08 -7.27 -1.45
N VAL A 36 6.78 -8.34 -1.87
CA VAL A 36 6.17 -9.65 -2.00
C VAL A 36 5.93 -10.17 -0.58
N THR A 37 4.67 -10.40 -0.23
CA THR A 37 4.28 -10.94 1.07
C THR A 37 3.94 -12.42 0.92
N VAL A 38 4.45 -13.23 1.86
CA VAL A 38 4.15 -14.67 1.95
C VAL A 38 3.58 -14.92 3.33
N THR A 39 2.46 -15.64 3.40
CA THR A 39 1.89 -16.09 4.67
C THR A 39 2.67 -17.29 5.19
N LEU A 40 3.13 -17.22 6.43
CA LEU A 40 3.77 -18.34 7.12
C LEU A 40 2.73 -19.07 7.97
N ASP A 41 2.89 -20.38 8.10
CA ASP A 41 2.11 -21.16 9.05
C ASP A 41 2.44 -20.76 10.50
N PRO A 42 1.51 -20.94 11.47
CA PRO A 42 1.66 -20.42 12.83
C PRO A 42 2.87 -20.98 13.60
N ASP A 43 3.26 -22.22 13.33
CA ASP A 43 4.44 -22.85 13.90
C ASP A 43 5.74 -22.28 13.31
N VAL A 44 5.77 -22.05 12.00
CA VAL A 44 6.90 -21.41 11.32
C VAL A 44 7.05 -19.95 11.80
N ALA A 45 5.96 -19.21 11.93
CA ALA A 45 5.98 -17.83 12.42
C ALA A 45 6.47 -17.71 13.88
N LYS A 46 6.23 -18.73 14.72
CA LYS A 46 6.78 -18.78 16.09
C LYS A 46 8.30 -18.93 16.09
N LEU A 47 8.84 -19.69 15.15
CA LEU A 47 10.29 -19.90 15.01
C LEU A 47 10.98 -18.71 14.33
N PHE A 48 10.28 -18.02 13.42
CA PHE A 48 10.80 -16.89 12.65
C PHE A 48 10.02 -15.60 12.93
N PRO A 49 10.37 -14.85 13.99
CA PRO A 49 9.59 -13.69 14.44
C PRO A 49 9.70 -12.45 13.55
N ASN A 50 10.64 -12.42 12.59
CA ASN A 50 10.78 -11.29 11.68
C ASN A 50 11.25 -11.73 10.28
N SER A 51 11.07 -10.85 9.29
CA SER A 51 11.45 -11.13 7.90
C SER A 51 12.95 -11.37 7.71
N GLY A 52 13.80 -10.78 8.56
CA GLY A 52 15.25 -11.00 8.53
C GLY A 52 15.61 -12.45 8.82
N SER A 53 15.04 -13.05 9.88
CA SER A 53 15.32 -14.44 10.23
C SER A 53 14.82 -15.43 9.17
N VAL A 54 13.65 -15.18 8.58
CA VAL A 54 13.14 -15.96 7.43
C VAL A 54 14.12 -15.91 6.27
N ASN A 55 14.55 -14.71 5.89
CA ASN A 55 15.43 -14.51 4.74
C ASN A 55 16.79 -15.19 4.92
N GLU A 56 17.38 -15.14 6.12
CA GLU A 56 18.63 -15.86 6.40
C GLU A 56 18.46 -17.38 6.34
N GLY A 57 17.35 -17.92 6.86
CA GLY A 57 17.02 -19.34 6.74
C GLY A 57 16.90 -19.79 5.28
N LEU A 58 16.15 -19.04 4.46
CA LEU A 58 16.00 -19.33 3.03
C LEU A 58 17.34 -19.22 2.27
N ARG A 59 18.21 -18.27 2.62
CA ARG A 59 19.56 -18.14 2.05
C ARG A 59 20.45 -19.33 2.38
N LEU A 60 20.36 -19.87 3.60
CA LEU A 60 21.06 -21.09 3.98
C LEU A 60 20.61 -22.26 3.09
N LEU A 61 19.30 -22.44 2.90
CA LEU A 61 18.75 -23.48 2.03
C LEU A 61 19.23 -23.33 0.58
N MET A 62 19.25 -22.11 0.04
CA MET A 62 19.79 -21.85 -1.29
C MET A 62 21.25 -22.29 -1.43
N ARG A 63 22.08 -22.12 -0.39
CA ARG A 63 23.48 -22.58 -0.40
C ARG A 63 23.63 -24.10 -0.32
N LEU A 64 22.65 -24.81 0.23
CA LEU A 64 22.68 -26.27 0.34
C LEU A 64 22.20 -26.97 -0.93
N ILE A 65 21.32 -26.30 -1.69
CA ILE A 65 20.72 -26.82 -2.93
C ILE A 65 21.58 -26.48 -4.15
N ASN A 66 22.51 -25.53 -4.02
CA ASN A 66 23.40 -25.05 -5.08
C ASN A 66 24.80 -25.68 -4.97
#